data_AF-A0A1W1HKN8-F1
#
_entry.id   AF-A0A1W1HKN8-F1
#
_cell.length_a   1.000
_cell.length_b   1.000
_cell.length_c   1.000
_cell.angle_alpha   90.00
_cell.angle_beta   90.00
_cell.angle_gamma   90.00
#
_symmetry.space_group_name_H-M   'P 1'
#
loop_
_entity.id
_entity.type
_entity.pdbx_description
1 polymer ?
#
loop_
_entity_poly.entity_id
_entity_poly.type
_entity_poly.pdbx_seq_one_letter_code
_entity_poly.pdbx_strand_id
1 'polypeptide(L)'
;MNAIKIPYMISFFGYLFFLIITIMNLNNPPYILCRETNPPNNIYYVRFDIKSANNRIVRSNLLMVPAEDEFRMEKFTLFVISGDADESAHGKTGMDIQTRAEHNAIKNLLERHGLESVKTQSGSVNGLAHSETVVSFEGAVKLPYKRTKSYFDKEKRVNTVTIEILFAPLVFPDKWEDMKVRHRIKTIFKNFMGWF
;
A
#
# COMPACT_ATOMS: atom_id res chain seq x y z
N MET A 1 52.63 23.93 -42.24
CA MET A 1 51.98 22.63 -41.97
C MET A 1 51.34 22.71 -40.59
N ASN A 2 50.02 22.95 -40.54
CA ASN A 2 49.29 23.07 -39.27
C ASN A 2 48.43 21.81 -39.08
N ALA A 3 48.80 20.99 -38.10
CA ALA A 3 48.01 19.86 -37.64
C ALA A 3 46.95 20.37 -36.64
N ILE A 4 45.68 20.18 -36.98
CA ILE A 4 44.55 20.44 -36.09
C ILE A 4 44.41 19.22 -35.16
N LYS A 5 44.78 19.40 -33.89
CA LYS A 5 44.41 18.48 -32.80
C LYS A 5 43.02 18.87 -32.30
N ILE A 6 42.03 18.02 -32.57
CA ILE A 6 40.69 18.10 -31.97
C ILE A 6 40.78 17.39 -30.60
N PRO A 7 40.46 18.05 -29.47
CA PRO A 7 40.60 17.43 -28.17
C PRO A 7 39.36 16.61 -27.80
N TYR A 8 39.64 15.36 -27.46
CA TYR A 8 39.05 14.35 -26.55
C TYR A 8 37.98 14.74 -25.49
N MET A 9 37.34 15.90 -25.53
CA MET A 9 36.36 16.36 -24.51
C MET A 9 34.95 15.76 -24.68
N ILE A 10 34.62 15.23 -25.85
CA ILE A 10 33.24 14.76 -26.13
C ILE A 10 33.00 13.32 -25.62
N SER A 11 34.05 12.51 -25.39
CA SER A 11 33.86 11.10 -24.99
C SER A 11 33.68 10.88 -23.48
N PHE A 12 33.96 11.88 -22.62
CA PHE A 12 33.89 11.71 -21.17
C PHE A 12 32.46 11.92 -20.63
N PHE A 13 31.71 12.87 -21.20
CA PHE A 13 30.33 13.16 -20.77
C PHE A 13 29.33 12.07 -21.17
N GLY A 14 29.52 11.41 -22.32
CA GLY A 14 28.67 10.29 -22.75
C GLY A 14 28.78 9.07 -21.84
N TYR A 15 29.99 8.76 -21.37
CA TYR A 15 30.22 7.62 -20.46
C TYR A 15 29.66 7.87 -19.05
N LEU A 16 29.74 9.10 -18.55
CA LEU A 16 29.18 9.45 -17.24
C LEU A 16 27.64 9.37 -17.24
N PHE A 17 27.01 9.76 -18.36
CA PHE A 17 25.55 9.70 -18.51
C PHE A 17 25.04 8.26 -18.60
N PHE A 18 25.75 7.37 -19.30
CA PHE A 18 25.42 5.95 -19.32
C PHE A 18 25.64 5.26 -17.97
N LEU A 19 26.70 5.61 -17.22
CA LEU A 19 26.93 5.04 -15.89
C LEU A 19 25.79 5.38 -14.89
N ILE A 20 25.26 6.61 -14.96
CA ILE A 20 24.14 7.03 -14.11
C ILE A 20 22.86 6.23 -14.45
N ILE A 21 22.57 6.01 -15.73
CA ILE A 21 21.38 5.23 -16.15
C ILE A 21 21.50 3.76 -15.72
N THR A 22 22.69 3.17 -15.75
CA THR A 22 22.88 1.77 -15.30
C THR A 22 22.79 1.64 -13.78
N ILE A 23 23.24 2.63 -13.00
CA ILE A 23 23.07 2.65 -11.53
C ILE A 23 21.60 2.82 -11.13
N MET A 24 20.80 3.56 -11.93
CA MET A 24 19.36 3.72 -11.65
C MET A 24 18.52 2.47 -11.99
N ASN A 25 19.03 1.52 -12.77
CA ASN A 25 18.28 0.32 -13.18
C ASN A 25 18.66 -0.97 -12.44
N LEU A 26 19.66 -0.94 -11.55
CA LEU A 26 20.12 -2.14 -10.81
C LEU A 26 19.65 -2.23 -9.35
N ASN A 27 18.86 -1.26 -8.86
CA ASN A 27 18.45 -1.17 -7.45
C ASN A 27 16.95 -1.42 -7.19
N ASN A 28 16.29 -2.21 -8.04
CA ASN A 28 14.96 -2.72 -7.73
C ASN A 28 15.04 -4.20 -7.35
N PRO A 29 15.54 -4.55 -6.14
CA PRO A 29 15.22 -5.85 -5.58
C PRO A 29 13.69 -5.92 -5.41
N PRO A 30 13.09 -7.13 -5.40
CA PRO A 30 11.72 -7.28 -4.97
C PRO A 30 11.62 -6.75 -3.55
N TYR A 31 10.98 -5.59 -3.38
CA TYR A 31 10.91 -4.91 -2.08
C TYR A 31 10.09 -5.77 -1.11
N ILE A 32 10.79 -6.60 -0.35
CA ILE A 32 10.43 -7.00 1.01
C ILE A 32 11.41 -6.23 1.89
N LEU A 33 11.02 -5.02 2.31
CA LEU A 33 11.77 -4.29 3.33
C LEU A 33 10.78 -3.68 4.32
N CYS A 34 10.63 -4.38 5.44
CA CYS A 34 10.30 -3.75 6.71
C CYS A 34 11.41 -2.73 7.00
N ARG A 35 11.20 -1.45 6.65
CA ARG A 35 12.03 -0.36 7.14
C ARG A 35 11.54 -0.02 8.54
N GLU A 36 12.37 -0.38 9.52
CA GLU A 36 12.19 -0.12 10.96
C GLU A 36 12.44 1.36 11.29
N THR A 37 11.59 2.23 10.75
CA THR A 37 11.44 3.60 11.22
C THR A 37 9.95 3.84 11.32
N ASN A 38 9.42 3.87 12.54
CA ASN A 38 8.02 4.22 12.75
C ASN A 38 7.74 5.53 11.99
N PRO A 39 6.78 5.53 11.03
CA PRO A 39 6.44 6.75 10.32
C PRO A 39 6.04 7.83 11.32
N PRO A 40 6.26 9.12 11.00
CA PRO A 40 5.71 10.20 11.80
C PRO A 40 4.21 9.92 12.00
N ASN A 41 3.79 9.87 13.27
CA ASN A 41 2.42 9.60 13.73
C ASN A 41 1.89 8.15 13.61
N ASN A 42 2.76 7.15 13.36
CA ASN A 42 2.40 5.73 13.25
C ASN A 42 1.30 5.45 12.21
N ILE A 43 1.25 6.24 11.14
CA ILE A 43 0.28 6.08 10.06
C ILE A 43 0.88 5.17 8.98
N TYR A 44 0.11 4.18 8.55
CA TYR A 44 0.49 3.24 7.50
C TYR A 44 -0.55 3.27 6.38
N TYR A 45 -0.10 3.42 5.14
CA TYR A 45 -0.92 3.19 3.97
C TYR A 45 -1.15 1.69 3.79
N VAL A 46 -2.38 1.32 3.49
CA VAL A 46 -2.80 -0.07 3.33
C VAL A 46 -3.59 -0.21 2.05
N ARG A 47 -3.26 -1.25 1.28
CA ARG A 47 -3.89 -1.55 -0.01
C ARG A 47 -4.17 -3.04 -0.11
N PHE A 48 -5.40 -3.38 -0.47
CA PHE A 48 -5.80 -4.74 -0.77
C PHE A 48 -6.20 -4.88 -2.23
N ASP A 49 -5.47 -5.70 -2.96
CA ASP A 49 -5.71 -5.96 -4.39
C ASP A 49 -6.30 -7.36 -4.58
N ILE A 50 -7.37 -7.44 -5.36
CA ILE A 50 -7.96 -8.68 -5.86
C ILE A 50 -7.81 -8.68 -7.38
N LYS A 51 -6.94 -9.55 -7.91
CA LYS A 51 -6.78 -9.78 -9.34
C LYS A 51 -7.63 -10.96 -9.78
N SER A 52 -8.50 -10.70 -10.74
CA SER A 52 -9.33 -11.68 -11.42
C SER A 52 -8.93 -11.78 -12.89
N ALA A 53 -8.91 -12.99 -13.44
CA ALA A 53 -8.77 -13.22 -14.88
C ALA A 53 -9.87 -14.19 -15.32
N ASN A 54 -10.55 -13.87 -16.42
CA ASN A 54 -11.65 -14.69 -16.95
C ASN A 54 -12.69 -15.06 -15.86
N ASN A 55 -13.08 -14.05 -15.07
CA ASN A 55 -14.04 -14.14 -13.97
C ASN A 55 -13.64 -15.08 -12.81
N ARG A 56 -12.35 -15.42 -12.68
CA ARG A 56 -11.82 -16.18 -11.54
C ARG A 56 -10.78 -15.36 -10.81
N ILE A 57 -10.83 -15.36 -9.47
CA ILE A 57 -9.79 -14.74 -8.64
C ILE A 57 -8.51 -15.56 -8.81
N VAL A 58 -7.46 -14.93 -9.33
CA VAL A 58 -6.16 -15.57 -9.57
C VAL A 58 -5.18 -15.22 -8.46
N ARG A 59 -5.27 -14.00 -7.92
CA ARG A 59 -4.33 -13.53 -6.89
C ARG A 59 -4.99 -12.49 -6.01
N SER A 60 -4.64 -12.51 -4.74
CA SER A 60 -4.87 -11.39 -3.84
C SER A 60 -3.57 -10.97 -3.16
N ASN A 61 -3.48 -9.69 -2.80
CA ASN A 61 -2.31 -9.11 -2.17
C ASN A 61 -2.71 -8.02 -1.17
N LEU A 62 -2.23 -8.13 0.06
CA LEU A 62 -2.35 -7.07 1.06
C LEU A 62 -0.98 -6.41 1.21
N LEU A 63 -0.92 -5.11 0.94
CA LEU A 63 0.26 -4.28 1.12
C LEU A 63 0.02 -3.34 2.30
N MET A 64 1.03 -3.19 3.15
CA MET A 64 1.06 -2.19 4.21
C MET A 64 2.44 -1.54 4.21
N VAL A 65 2.48 -0.22 4.10
CA VAL A 65 3.73 0.55 4.09
C VAL A 65 3.58 1.82 4.92
N PRO A 66 4.66 2.34 5.52
CA PRO A 66 4.63 3.63 6.21
C PRO A 66 4.05 4.73 5.31
N ALA A 67 3.12 5.54 5.83
CA ALA A 67 2.56 6.66 5.09
C ALA A 67 3.46 7.89 5.23
N GLU A 68 3.80 8.51 4.11
CA GLU A 68 4.61 9.75 4.09
C GLU A 68 3.74 11.02 4.09
N ASP A 69 2.55 10.97 3.46
CA ASP A 69 1.70 12.14 3.19
C ASP A 69 0.35 12.07 3.91
N GLU A 70 0.10 12.98 4.87
CA GLU A 70 -1.17 13.00 5.60
C GLU A 70 -2.40 13.51 4.82
N PHE A 71 -2.18 14.32 3.78
CA PHE A 71 -3.25 15.11 3.14
C PHE A 71 -4.11 14.33 2.15
N ARG A 72 -3.81 13.05 1.87
CA ARG A 72 -4.58 12.23 0.91
C ARG A 72 -5.68 11.39 1.57
N MET A 73 -5.84 11.52 2.89
CA MET A 73 -6.71 10.68 3.71
C MET A 73 -7.90 11.46 4.25
N GLU A 74 -9.02 10.78 4.43
CA GLU A 74 -10.14 11.31 5.20
C GLU A 74 -9.81 11.41 6.71
N LYS A 75 -10.81 11.78 7.51
CA LYS A 75 -10.66 11.80 8.98
C LYS A 75 -10.59 10.36 9.51
N PHE A 76 -9.59 10.10 10.35
CA PHE A 76 -9.52 8.85 11.10
C PHE A 76 -10.76 8.63 11.96
N THR A 77 -11.34 7.45 11.80
CA THR A 77 -12.49 6.96 12.56
C THR A 77 -12.13 5.61 13.17
N LEU A 78 -12.63 5.32 14.37
CA LEU A 78 -12.39 4.06 15.05
C LEU A 78 -13.36 3.00 14.51
N PHE A 79 -12.83 1.87 14.07
CA PHE A 79 -13.60 0.71 13.62
C PHE A 79 -13.31 -0.50 14.48
N VAL A 80 -14.35 -1.32 14.68
CA VAL A 80 -14.25 -2.65 15.27
C VAL A 80 -14.49 -3.65 14.14
N ILE A 81 -13.47 -4.43 13.78
CA ILE A 81 -13.53 -5.36 12.67
C ILE A 81 -13.03 -6.73 13.08
N SER A 82 -13.63 -7.77 12.53
CA SER A 82 -13.25 -9.16 12.78
C SER A 82 -12.69 -9.81 11.52
N GLY A 83 -11.77 -10.73 11.70
CA GLY A 83 -11.25 -11.60 10.67
C GLY A 83 -11.16 -13.03 11.17
N ASP A 84 -11.48 -13.95 10.26
CA ASP A 84 -11.49 -15.38 10.52
C ASP A 84 -10.37 -16.05 9.73
N ALA A 85 -9.69 -17.01 10.32
CA ALA A 85 -8.72 -17.85 9.64
C ALA A 85 -8.95 -19.33 9.97
N ASP A 86 -9.16 -20.12 8.93
CA ASP A 86 -9.24 -21.57 9.00
C ASP A 86 -7.82 -22.17 9.09
N GLU A 87 -7.63 -23.11 10.01
CA GLU A 87 -6.39 -23.85 10.19
C GLU A 87 -5.98 -24.64 8.94
N SER A 88 -6.96 -25.17 8.21
CA SER A 88 -6.76 -25.99 7.01
C SER A 88 -6.43 -25.20 5.76
N ALA A 89 -6.77 -23.91 5.72
CA ALA A 89 -6.49 -23.08 4.55
C ALA A 89 -4.98 -22.87 4.41
N HIS A 90 -4.41 -23.32 3.28
CA HIS A 90 -3.00 -23.16 2.96
C HIS A 90 -2.64 -21.67 2.82
N GLY A 91 -2.13 -21.08 3.90
CA GLY A 91 -1.56 -19.74 3.89
C GLY A 91 -0.19 -19.72 3.21
N LYS A 92 0.18 -18.58 2.62
CA LYS A 92 1.58 -18.34 2.21
C LYS A 92 2.47 -18.48 3.45
N THR A 93 3.28 -19.53 3.47
CA THR A 93 4.54 -19.71 4.22
C THR A 93 4.62 -19.05 5.61
N GLY A 94 4.51 -19.85 6.68
CA GLY A 94 5.06 -19.55 8.00
C GLY A 94 4.27 -18.63 8.94
N MET A 95 3.17 -18.00 8.51
CA MET A 95 2.32 -17.21 9.41
C MET A 95 1.45 -18.11 10.29
N ASP A 96 1.40 -17.79 11.59
CA ASP A 96 0.48 -18.44 12.52
C ASP A 96 -0.99 -18.07 12.20
N ILE A 97 -1.92 -18.88 12.72
CA ILE A 97 -3.36 -18.73 12.47
C ILE A 97 -3.94 -17.42 13.02
N GLN A 98 -3.35 -16.85 14.07
CA GLN A 98 -3.78 -15.59 14.66
C GLN A 98 -3.37 -14.40 13.78
N THR A 99 -2.12 -14.36 13.32
CA THR A 99 -1.64 -13.37 12.34
C THR A 99 -2.48 -13.41 11.06
N ARG A 100 -2.86 -14.61 10.60
CA ARG A 100 -3.77 -14.75 9.44
C ARG A 100 -5.16 -14.18 9.70
N ALA A 101 -5.74 -14.41 10.88
CA ALA A 101 -7.03 -13.86 11.25
C ALA A 101 -6.97 -12.32 11.33
N GLU A 102 -5.89 -11.75 11.85
CA GLU A 102 -5.64 -10.30 11.86
C GLU A 102 -5.50 -9.72 10.45
N HIS A 103 -4.73 -10.39 9.57
CA HIS A 103 -4.64 -10.01 8.16
C HIS A 103 -6.01 -10.00 7.49
N ASN A 104 -6.86 -11.00 7.78
CA ASN A 104 -8.21 -11.06 7.23
C ASN A 104 -9.11 -9.96 7.83
N ALA A 105 -8.91 -9.57 9.09
CA ALA A 105 -9.63 -8.45 9.69
C ALA A 105 -9.32 -7.12 8.98
N ILE A 106 -8.05 -6.90 8.61
CA ILE A 106 -7.62 -5.73 7.84
C ILE A 106 -8.17 -5.77 6.40
N LYS A 107 -8.22 -6.93 5.75
CA LYS A 107 -8.87 -7.04 4.43
C LYS A 107 -10.36 -6.68 4.51
N ASN A 108 -11.07 -7.23 5.50
CA ASN A 108 -12.48 -6.95 5.72
C ASN A 108 -12.73 -5.45 6.00
N LEU A 109 -11.80 -4.78 6.69
CA LEU A 109 -11.84 -3.33 6.89
C LEU A 109 -11.75 -2.58 5.55
N LEU A 110 -10.78 -2.94 4.71
CA LEU A 110 -10.55 -2.31 3.42
C LEU A 110 -11.70 -2.56 2.43
N GLU A 111 -12.20 -3.79 2.35
CA GLU A 111 -13.33 -4.13 1.47
C GLU A 111 -14.61 -3.35 1.83
N ARG A 112 -14.82 -3.03 3.12
CA ARG A 112 -16.03 -2.34 3.59
C ARG A 112 -15.93 -0.82 3.61
N HIS A 113 -14.74 -0.30 3.88
CA HIS A 113 -14.55 1.11 4.18
C HIS A 113 -13.45 1.79 3.35
N GLY A 114 -12.65 1.02 2.62
CA GLY A 114 -11.59 1.55 1.77
C GLY A 114 -12.13 2.21 0.51
N LEU A 115 -11.29 3.07 -0.06
CA LEU A 115 -11.52 3.63 -1.38
C LEU A 115 -11.38 2.50 -2.41
N GLU A 116 -12.49 2.16 -3.07
CA GLU A 116 -12.51 1.17 -4.14
C GLU A 116 -12.08 1.79 -5.47
N SER A 117 -11.19 1.11 -6.18
CA SER A 117 -10.87 1.40 -7.57
C SER A 117 -10.81 0.12 -8.39
N VAL A 118 -11.28 0.20 -9.63
CA VAL A 118 -11.34 -0.94 -10.54
C VAL A 118 -10.55 -0.63 -11.80
N LYS A 119 -9.63 -1.52 -12.16
CA LYS A 119 -8.88 -1.45 -13.40
C LYS A 119 -9.11 -2.72 -14.21
N THR A 120 -9.74 -2.59 -15.36
CA THR A 120 -9.97 -3.69 -16.30
C THR A 120 -9.10 -3.51 -17.54
N GLN A 121 -8.47 -4.60 -17.97
CA GLN A 121 -7.71 -4.70 -19.21
C GLN A 121 -8.26 -5.90 -19.99
N SER A 122 -8.78 -5.64 -21.18
CA SER A 122 -9.28 -6.67 -22.08
C SER A 122 -8.43 -6.67 -23.36
N GLY A 123 -8.10 -7.86 -23.86
CA GLY A 123 -7.30 -8.04 -25.05
C GLY A 123 -7.52 -9.41 -25.69
N SER A 124 -6.77 -9.72 -26.74
CA SER A 124 -6.71 -11.05 -27.33
C SER A 124 -5.32 -11.62 -27.17
N VAL A 125 -5.21 -12.84 -26.62
CA VAL A 125 -3.96 -13.58 -26.51
C VAL A 125 -4.15 -14.87 -27.31
N ASN A 126 -3.34 -15.08 -28.35
CA ASN A 126 -3.44 -16.24 -29.25
C ASN A 126 -4.84 -16.42 -29.88
N GLY A 127 -5.54 -15.31 -30.20
CA GLY A 127 -6.87 -15.34 -30.81
C GLY A 127 -8.02 -15.63 -29.83
N LEU A 128 -7.73 -15.85 -28.55
CA LEU A 128 -8.73 -16.00 -27.49
C LEU A 128 -8.92 -14.67 -26.76
N ALA A 129 -10.16 -14.32 -26.43
CA ALA A 129 -10.46 -13.16 -25.59
C ALA A 129 -9.92 -13.39 -24.18
N HIS A 130 -9.12 -12.45 -23.68
CA HIS A 130 -8.55 -12.46 -22.34
C HIS A 130 -8.93 -11.17 -21.63
N SER A 131 -9.46 -11.27 -20.42
CA SER A 131 -9.80 -10.10 -19.60
C SER A 131 -9.24 -10.26 -18.21
N GLU A 132 -8.48 -9.25 -17.78
CA GLU A 132 -7.95 -9.12 -16.43
C GLU A 132 -8.60 -7.92 -15.75
N THR A 133 -9.05 -8.12 -14.52
CA THR A 133 -9.60 -7.07 -13.68
C THR A 133 -8.87 -7.06 -12.35
N VAL A 134 -8.43 -5.89 -11.91
CA VAL A 134 -7.89 -5.67 -10.57
C VAL A 134 -8.83 -4.73 -9.84
N VAL A 135 -9.36 -5.20 -8.72
CA VAL A 135 -10.09 -4.39 -7.75
C VAL A 135 -9.15 -4.07 -6.61
N SER A 136 -9.00 -2.79 -6.29
CA SER A 136 -8.09 -2.30 -5.26
C SER A 136 -8.88 -1.52 -4.21
N PHE A 137 -8.68 -1.86 -2.95
CA PHE A 137 -9.25 -1.16 -1.80
C PHE A 137 -8.14 -0.47 -1.03
N GLU A 138 -8.24 0.84 -0.86
CA GLU A 138 -7.14 1.67 -0.37
C GLU A 138 -7.53 2.55 0.83
N GLY A 139 -6.59 2.74 1.75
CA GLY A 139 -6.77 3.63 2.89
C GLY A 139 -5.53 3.68 3.77
N ALA A 140 -5.70 4.15 4.98
CA ALA A 140 -4.63 4.22 5.96
C ALA A 140 -5.10 3.86 7.36
N VAL A 141 -4.20 3.28 8.14
CA VAL A 141 -4.43 2.89 9.53
C VAL A 141 -3.43 3.56 10.45
N LYS A 142 -3.82 3.77 11.72
CA LYS A 142 -2.87 4.07 12.78
C LYS A 142 -2.55 2.82 13.58
N LEU A 143 -1.26 2.57 13.78
CA LEU A 143 -0.76 1.47 14.59
C LEU A 143 -0.17 1.97 15.92
N PRO A 144 -0.11 1.11 16.97
CA PRO A 144 -0.71 -0.23 17.02
C PRO A 144 -2.24 -0.17 17.12
N TYR A 145 -2.92 -1.21 16.61
CA TYR A 145 -4.34 -1.45 16.90
C TYR A 145 -4.49 -2.19 18.23
N LYS A 146 -5.71 -2.20 18.77
CA LYS A 146 -6.04 -2.94 20.00
C LYS A 146 -6.81 -4.20 19.66
N ARG A 147 -6.31 -5.36 20.09
CA ARG A 147 -7.05 -6.63 20.00
C ARG A 147 -8.10 -6.68 21.12
N THR A 148 -9.38 -6.85 20.77
CA THR A 148 -10.47 -6.87 21.75
C THR A 148 -10.95 -8.27 22.07
N LYS A 149 -10.95 -9.16 21.07
CA LYS A 149 -11.34 -10.56 21.22
C LYS A 149 -10.46 -11.46 20.35
N SER A 150 -10.19 -12.65 20.85
CA SER A 150 -9.54 -13.74 20.11
C SER A 150 -10.07 -15.05 20.65
N TYR A 151 -10.63 -15.89 19.80
CA TYR A 151 -11.05 -17.24 20.20
C TYR A 151 -10.91 -18.22 19.05
N PHE A 152 -10.70 -19.48 19.41
CA PHE A 152 -10.59 -20.60 18.48
C PHE A 152 -11.80 -21.51 18.63
N ASP A 153 -12.57 -21.67 17.55
CA ASP A 153 -13.65 -22.65 17.44
C ASP A 153 -13.03 -24.00 17.06
N LYS A 154 -13.04 -24.95 18.01
CA LYS A 154 -12.44 -26.29 17.81
C LYS A 154 -13.23 -27.15 16.84
N GLU A 155 -14.55 -26.97 16.75
CA GLU A 155 -15.40 -27.78 15.86
C GLU A 155 -15.20 -27.35 14.41
N LYS A 156 -15.09 -26.05 14.17
CA LYS A 156 -14.87 -25.48 12.84
C LYS A 156 -13.39 -25.36 12.47
N ARG A 157 -12.49 -25.51 13.43
CA ARG A 157 -11.05 -25.23 13.30
C ARG A 157 -10.76 -23.83 12.76
N VAL A 158 -11.55 -22.85 13.21
CA VAL A 158 -11.45 -21.45 12.80
C VAL A 158 -11.02 -20.60 13.99
N ASN A 159 -10.00 -19.77 13.77
CA ASN A 159 -9.62 -18.72 14.70
C ASN A 159 -10.26 -17.39 14.28
N THR A 160 -10.97 -16.75 15.19
CA THR A 160 -11.56 -15.41 14.99
C THR A 160 -10.83 -14.40 15.84
N VAL A 161 -10.40 -13.30 15.22
CA VAL A 161 -9.79 -12.15 15.92
C VAL A 161 -10.61 -10.91 15.62
N THR A 162 -10.89 -10.12 16.67
CA THR A 162 -11.50 -8.80 16.57
C THR A 162 -10.51 -7.73 17.00
N ILE A 163 -10.36 -6.69 16.17
CA ILE A 163 -9.47 -5.55 16.41
C ILE A 163 -10.26 -4.23 16.42
N GLU A 164 -9.83 -3.33 17.30
CA GLU A 164 -10.17 -1.90 17.35
C GLU A 164 -9.04 -1.13 16.65
N ILE A 165 -9.34 -0.49 15.52
CA ILE A 165 -8.34 0.18 14.68
C ILE A 165 -8.83 1.54 14.19
N LEU A 166 -7.96 2.54 14.22
CA LEU A 166 -8.22 3.84 13.60
C LEU A 166 -7.92 3.74 12.10
N PHE A 167 -8.91 4.04 11.27
CA PHE A 167 -8.82 3.95 9.82
C PHE A 167 -9.33 5.22 9.15
N ALA A 168 -8.71 5.58 8.04
CA ALA A 168 -9.15 6.64 7.14
C ALA A 168 -9.06 6.14 5.69
N PRO A 169 -10.15 6.14 4.90
CA PRO A 169 -10.04 5.87 3.47
C PRO A 169 -9.19 6.94 2.78
N LEU A 170 -8.59 6.56 1.65
CA LEU A 170 -8.01 7.54 0.74
C LEU A 170 -9.12 8.37 0.10
N VAL A 171 -8.79 9.62 -0.19
CA VAL A 171 -9.69 10.52 -0.93
C VAL A 171 -9.38 10.40 -2.41
N PHE A 172 -10.39 10.62 -3.24
CA PHE A 172 -10.21 10.75 -4.68
C PHE A 172 -9.27 11.92 -5.04
N PRO A 173 -8.48 11.79 -6.15
CA PRO A 173 -7.50 12.79 -6.56
C PRO A 173 -8.04 14.21 -6.79
N ASP A 174 -9.30 14.31 -7.20
CA ASP A 174 -10.01 15.58 -7.42
C ASP A 174 -10.09 16.46 -6.17
N LYS A 175 -10.09 15.86 -4.97
CA LYS A 175 -10.17 16.56 -3.68
C LYS A 175 -8.81 16.77 -3.00
N TRP A 176 -7.71 16.33 -3.62
CA TRP A 176 -6.38 16.42 -2.99
C TRP A 176 -5.91 17.87 -2.86
N GLU A 177 -6.19 18.72 -3.84
CA GLU A 177 -5.76 20.13 -3.81
C GLU A 177 -6.42 20.89 -2.66
N ASP A 178 -7.74 20.73 -2.47
CA ASP A 178 -8.47 21.33 -1.35
C ASP A 178 -7.89 20.89 0.01
N MET A 179 -7.52 19.61 0.12
CA MET A 179 -6.92 19.07 1.34
C MET A 179 -5.49 19.57 1.56
N LYS A 180 -4.67 19.73 0.52
CA LYS A 180 -3.35 20.34 0.61
C LYS A 180 -3.45 21.76 1.15
N VAL A 181 -4.35 22.57 0.61
CA VAL A 181 -4.58 23.95 1.08
C VAL A 181 -4.98 23.96 2.55
N ARG A 182 -5.95 23.14 2.92
CA ARG A 182 -6.40 23.02 4.32
C ARG A 182 -5.30 22.57 5.27
N HIS A 183 -4.48 21.62 4.85
CA HIS A 183 -3.33 21.14 5.62
C HIS A 183 -2.29 22.25 5.80
N ARG A 184 -1.95 22.98 4.73
CA ARG A 184 -0.99 24.11 4.77
C ARG A 184 -1.43 25.19 5.76
N ILE A 185 -2.72 25.55 5.75
CA ILE A 185 -3.31 26.51 6.70
C ILE A 185 -3.16 26.00 8.14
N LYS A 186 -3.52 24.74 8.42
CA LYS A 186 -3.40 24.16 9.76
C LYS A 186 -1.95 24.19 10.27
N THR A 187 -0.98 23.87 9.42
CA THR A 187 0.44 23.87 9.80
C THR A 187 0.94 25.27 10.13
N ILE A 188 0.54 26.29 9.35
CA ILE A 188 0.87 27.68 9.64
C ILE A 188 0.29 28.11 10.99
N PHE A 189 -0.99 27.82 11.26
CA PHE A 189 -1.63 28.15 12.53
C PHE A 189 -0.97 27.43 13.72
N LYS A 190 -0.63 26.15 13.56
CA LYS A 190 0.06 25.37 14.61
C LYS A 190 1.43 25.96 14.92
N ASN A 191 2.17 26.39 13.90
CA ASN A 191 3.48 27.02 14.08
C ASN A 191 3.36 28.41 14.71
N PHE A 192 2.32 29.17 14.36
CA PHE A 192 2.05 30.49 14.96
C PHE A 192 1.67 30.38 16.45
N MET A 193 0.77 29.47 16.80
CA MET A 193 0.37 29.23 18.20
C MET A 193 1.44 28.51 19.03
N GLY A 194 2.39 27.82 18.40
CA GLY A 194 3.56 27.28 19.11
C GLY A 194 4.63 28.33 19.44
N TRP A 195 4.48 29.56 18.95
CA TRP A 195 5.39 30.68 19.18
C TRP A 195 4.90 31.65 20.25
N PHE A 196 3.62 31.59 20.62
CA PHE A 196 2.98 32.30 21.74
C PHE A 196 2.79 31.36 22.93
#